data_AF-A0A7K4G415-F1
#
_entry.id   AF-A0A7K4G415-F1
#
_cell.length_a   1.000
_cell.length_b   1.000
_cell.length_c   1.000
_cell.angle_alpha   90.00
_cell.angle_beta   90.00
_cell.angle_gamma   90.00
#
_symmetry.space_group_name_H-M   'P 1'
#
loop_
_entity.id
_entity.type
_entity.pdbx_description
1 polymer ?
#
loop_
_entity_poly.entity_id
_entity_poly.type
_entity_poly.pdbx_seq_one_letter_code
_entity_poly.pdbx_strand_id
1 'polypeptide(L)'
;MKKTILALLALTTLVLAHGAEPKTYLPMDPVELIVYDFVFMLGIIIFSLIFPNMLNDKIKKIFLDEFTVSYAPSARALYHSLKQTRAFSQIELRLLAINNPQPLPTEIPTLLYSSFELEGISKLFKGTVNVLSEEEATYNAVINALDKANHVHFASHATFESESPLKSGLLLSNMNRLTLSDLLGVGGLRNIR
;
A
#
# COMPACT_ATOMS: atom_id res chain seq x y z
N MET A 1 12.99 -2.65 23.67
CA MET A 1 13.74 -3.07 22.46
C MET A 1 12.91 -4.10 21.72
N LYS A 2 12.30 -3.74 20.59
CA LYS A 2 11.54 -4.70 19.78
C LYS A 2 12.52 -5.41 18.84
N LYS A 3 12.58 -6.75 18.91
CA LYS A 3 13.38 -7.60 18.03
C LYS A 3 12.60 -7.79 16.72
N THR A 4 13.25 -7.61 15.59
CA THR A 4 12.70 -7.94 14.27
C THR A 4 12.99 -9.41 13.99
N ILE A 5 11.94 -10.23 13.89
CA ILE A 5 12.03 -11.61 13.40
C ILE A 5 11.42 -11.62 12.00
N LEU A 6 12.23 -12.01 11.01
CA LEU A 6 11.81 -12.19 9.62
C LEU A 6 11.17 -13.59 9.52
N ALA A 7 9.85 -13.72 9.59
CA ALA A 7 9.21 -14.99 9.28
C ALA A 7 9.10 -15.17 7.77
N LEU A 8 9.88 -16.11 7.25
CA LEU A 8 9.88 -16.55 5.87
C LEU A 8 8.78 -17.61 5.69
N LEU A 9 7.53 -17.21 5.42
CA LEU A 9 6.52 -18.16 4.95
C LEU A 9 6.63 -18.28 3.42
N ALA A 10 7.54 -19.15 2.97
CA ALA A 10 7.45 -19.70 1.63
C ALA A 10 6.26 -20.66 1.62
N LEU A 11 5.08 -20.18 1.20
CA LEU A 11 3.99 -21.08 0.82
C LEU A 11 4.38 -21.75 -0.51
N THR A 12 5.35 -22.67 -0.45
CA THR A 12 5.56 -23.64 -1.52
C THR A 12 4.32 -24.50 -1.63
N THR A 13 3.77 -24.52 -2.83
CA THR A 13 2.69 -25.33 -3.35
C THR A 13 2.77 -26.79 -2.87
N LEU A 14 2.11 -27.14 -1.76
CA LEU A 14 1.81 -28.53 -1.41
C LEU A 14 0.66 -28.66 -0.42
N VAL A 15 -0.57 -28.30 -0.82
CA VAL A 15 -1.78 -28.90 -0.23
C VAL A 15 -2.76 -29.25 -1.35
N LEU A 16 -2.33 -30.18 -2.19
CA LEU A 16 -3.20 -31.06 -2.97
C LEU A 16 -2.61 -32.48 -2.88
N ALA A 17 -2.44 -32.99 -1.66
CA ALA A 17 -2.36 -34.42 -1.38
C ALA A 17 -2.43 -34.67 0.13
N HIS A 18 -3.51 -35.34 0.55
CA HIS A 18 -3.67 -36.08 1.79
C HIS A 18 -3.74 -35.31 3.12
N GLY A 19 -4.88 -35.50 3.81
CA GLY A 19 -5.19 -34.92 5.12
C GLY A 19 -4.20 -35.28 6.23
N ALA A 20 -3.26 -34.39 6.47
CA ALA A 20 -2.43 -34.37 7.67
C ALA A 20 -2.51 -32.97 8.29
N GLU A 21 -2.88 -32.90 9.57
CA GLU A 21 -2.97 -31.63 10.30
C GLU A 21 -1.59 -30.96 10.39
N PRO A 22 -1.48 -29.64 10.12
CA PRO A 22 -0.23 -28.93 10.26
C PRO A 22 0.06 -28.69 11.76
N LYS A 23 0.99 -29.46 12.32
CA LYS A 23 1.63 -29.14 13.60
C LYS A 23 2.70 -28.07 13.35
N THR A 24 2.41 -26.82 13.69
CA THR A 24 3.41 -25.74 13.74
C THR A 24 3.72 -25.36 15.18
N TYR A 25 4.88 -25.83 15.65
CA TYR A 25 5.57 -25.26 16.82
C TYR A 25 6.51 -24.16 16.33
N LEU A 26 6.19 -22.89 16.60
CA LEU A 26 7.17 -21.81 16.58
C LEU A 26 7.02 -20.99 17.89
N PRO A 27 8.11 -20.70 18.61
CA PRO A 27 8.05 -19.99 19.88
C PRO A 27 7.67 -18.52 19.70
N MET A 28 6.89 -18.03 20.65
CA MET A 28 6.23 -16.73 20.68
C MET A 28 7.19 -15.56 20.96
N ASP A 29 7.23 -14.61 20.02
CA ASP A 29 7.57 -13.18 20.18
C ASP A 29 6.92 -12.44 18.99
N PRO A 30 6.60 -11.13 19.04
CA PRO A 30 5.85 -10.45 17.98
C PRO A 30 6.66 -10.43 16.67
N VAL A 31 6.21 -11.22 15.70
CA VAL A 31 6.87 -11.42 14.41
C VAL A 31 6.27 -10.47 13.38
N GLU A 32 7.13 -9.74 12.67
CA GLU A 32 6.75 -9.00 11.47
C GLU A 32 6.68 -10.02 10.33
N LEU A 33 5.49 -10.44 9.94
CA LEU A 33 5.32 -11.45 8.89
C LEU A 33 5.42 -10.79 7.52
N ILE A 34 6.44 -11.18 6.76
CA ILE A 34 6.69 -10.68 5.41
C ILE A 34 6.34 -11.80 4.42
N VAL A 35 5.28 -11.60 3.64
CA VAL A 35 4.80 -12.58 2.68
C VAL A 35 5.42 -12.31 1.32
N TYR A 36 6.02 -13.35 0.73
CA TYR A 36 6.54 -13.35 -0.64
C TYR A 36 5.47 -13.77 -1.63
N ASP A 37 5.29 -13.01 -2.70
CA ASP A 37 4.34 -13.35 -3.75
C ASP A 37 5.00 -14.11 -4.89
N PHE A 38 4.31 -15.16 -5.34
CA PHE A 38 4.48 -15.73 -6.66
C PHE A 38 3.09 -15.73 -7.29
N VAL A 39 2.76 -14.61 -7.94
CA VAL A 39 1.73 -14.43 -8.97
C VAL A 39 0.33 -14.99 -8.64
N PHE A 40 -0.61 -14.05 -8.44
CA PHE A 40 -2.06 -14.17 -8.64
C PHE A 40 -2.89 -15.08 -7.72
N MET A 41 -2.33 -16.08 -7.02
CA MET A 41 -3.15 -17.02 -6.24
C MET A 41 -3.39 -16.63 -4.76
N LEU A 42 -2.59 -15.73 -4.18
CA LEU A 42 -2.71 -15.37 -2.75
C LEU A 42 -3.64 -14.19 -2.46
N GLY A 43 -4.05 -13.41 -3.47
CA GLY A 43 -5.03 -12.33 -3.28
C GLY A 43 -6.35 -12.85 -2.68
N ILE A 44 -6.76 -14.06 -3.07
CA ILE A 44 -7.98 -14.73 -2.57
C ILE A 44 -7.75 -15.33 -1.16
N ILE A 45 -6.55 -15.82 -0.86
CA ILE A 45 -6.24 -16.46 0.43
C ILE A 45 -6.11 -15.40 1.54
N ILE A 46 -5.48 -14.26 1.26
CA ILE A 46 -5.41 -13.14 2.21
C ILE A 46 -6.80 -12.53 2.40
N PHE A 47 -7.58 -12.33 1.33
CA PHE A 47 -8.97 -11.85 1.44
C PHE A 47 -9.83 -12.80 2.30
N SER A 48 -9.63 -14.11 2.19
CA SER A 48 -10.33 -15.13 2.99
C SER A 48 -9.85 -15.21 4.46
N LEU A 49 -8.62 -14.76 4.75
CA LEU A 49 -8.09 -14.62 6.12
C LEU A 49 -8.51 -13.30 6.78
N ILE A 50 -8.80 -12.27 5.99
CA ILE A 50 -9.37 -10.98 6.44
C ILE A 50 -10.86 -11.14 6.79
N PHE A 51 -11.59 -12.00 6.09
CA PHE A 51 -13.00 -12.30 6.34
C PHE A 51 -13.22 -13.80 6.65
N PRO A 52 -12.84 -14.30 7.84
CA PRO A 52 -13.23 -15.65 8.21
C PRO A 52 -14.74 -15.64 8.49
N ASN A 53 -15.52 -16.27 7.61
CA ASN A 53 -16.93 -16.68 7.76
C ASN A 53 -17.69 -16.05 8.95
N MET A 54 -18.67 -15.19 8.64
CA MET A 54 -19.70 -14.66 9.56
C MET A 54 -20.66 -15.75 10.09
N LEU A 55 -20.15 -16.85 10.68
CA LEU A 55 -20.95 -17.92 11.27
C LEU A 55 -20.21 -18.61 12.44
N ASN A 56 -19.88 -17.87 13.50
CA ASN A 56 -19.93 -18.35 14.90
C ASN A 56 -19.45 -17.27 15.89
N ASP A 57 -20.32 -16.91 16.85
CA ASP A 57 -20.11 -15.90 17.91
C ASP A 57 -19.06 -16.25 18.99
N LYS A 58 -18.15 -17.20 18.74
CA LYS A 58 -17.02 -17.44 19.63
C LYS A 58 -15.81 -16.73 19.08
N ILE A 59 -15.52 -15.56 19.67
CA ILE A 59 -14.40 -14.65 19.39
C ILE A 59 -13.19 -15.40 18.83
N LYS A 60 -13.11 -15.45 17.51
CA LYS A 60 -11.93 -15.90 16.77
C LYS A 60 -11.11 -14.63 16.60
N LYS A 61 -10.04 -14.49 17.40
CA LYS A 61 -9.09 -13.39 17.17
C LYS A 61 -8.63 -13.44 15.72
N ILE A 62 -8.82 -12.35 15.01
CA ILE A 62 -8.48 -12.29 13.60
C ILE A 62 -6.97 -12.14 13.53
N PHE A 63 -6.35 -12.80 12.56
CA PHE A 63 -4.89 -12.79 12.41
C PHE A 63 -4.31 -11.36 12.36
N LEU A 64 -5.02 -10.42 11.73
CA LEU A 64 -4.62 -9.02 11.64
C LEU A 64 -4.77 -8.23 12.95
N ASP A 65 -5.49 -8.76 13.96
CA ASP A 65 -5.55 -8.16 15.29
C ASP A 65 -4.23 -8.37 16.05
N GLU A 66 -3.50 -9.45 15.75
CA GLU A 66 -2.27 -9.83 16.46
C GLU A 66 -1.01 -9.52 15.66
N PHE A 67 -1.08 -9.51 14.33
CA PHE A 67 0.09 -9.37 13.46
C PHE A 67 -0.03 -8.20 12.49
N THR A 68 1.03 -7.40 12.41
CA THR A 68 1.23 -6.48 11.28
C THR A 68 1.75 -7.27 10.09
N VAL A 69 1.00 -7.24 8.99
CA VAL A 69 1.37 -7.93 7.75
C VAL A 69 1.77 -6.89 6.72
N SER A 70 2.93 -7.10 6.11
CA SER A 70 3.40 -6.29 4.98
C SER A 70 3.74 -7.17 3.80
N TYR A 71 3.52 -6.64 2.60
CA TYR A 71 3.72 -7.34 1.34
C TYR A 71 4.88 -6.72 0.57
N ALA A 72 5.67 -7.58 -0.10
CA ALA A 72 6.62 -7.15 -1.12
C ALA A 72 6.53 -8.08 -2.34
N PRO A 73 6.60 -7.53 -3.57
CA PRO A 73 6.44 -8.33 -4.78
C PRO A 73 7.62 -9.27 -5.04
N SER A 74 8.75 -9.09 -4.33
CA SER A 74 9.89 -10.00 -4.36
C SER A 74 10.85 -9.75 -3.19
N ALA A 75 11.74 -10.72 -2.91
CA ALA A 75 12.88 -10.56 -1.97
C ALA A 75 13.80 -9.42 -2.35
N ARG A 76 14.01 -9.22 -3.66
CA ARG A 76 14.80 -8.10 -4.15
C ARG A 76 14.14 -6.76 -3.83
N ALA A 77 12.85 -6.61 -4.14
CA ALA A 77 12.10 -5.40 -3.82
C ALA A 77 12.14 -5.11 -2.31
N LEU A 78 11.85 -6.12 -1.48
CA LEU A 78 11.93 -6.01 -0.02
C LEU A 78 13.31 -5.54 0.44
N TYR A 79 14.38 -6.20 -0.02
CA TYR A 79 15.74 -5.88 0.36
C TYR A 79 16.09 -4.41 0.04
N HIS A 80 15.77 -3.95 -1.16
CA HIS A 80 16.02 -2.56 -1.57
C HIS A 80 15.18 -1.57 -0.76
N SER A 81 13.90 -1.85 -0.54
CA SER A 81 13.02 -1.01 0.29
C SER A 81 13.56 -0.90 1.72
N LEU A 82 13.88 -2.02 2.38
CA LEU A 82 14.43 -2.01 3.75
C LEU A 82 15.74 -1.23 3.86
N LYS A 83 16.63 -1.34 2.86
CA LYS A 83 17.87 -0.58 2.81
C LYS A 83 17.61 0.92 2.70
N GLN A 84 16.62 1.32 1.91
CA GLN A 84 16.27 2.73 1.70
C GLN A 84 15.56 3.32 2.93
N THR A 85 14.59 2.61 3.52
CA THR A 85 13.80 3.09 4.68
C THR A 85 14.67 3.35 5.91
N ARG A 86 15.75 2.58 6.12
CA ARG A 86 16.71 2.84 7.21
C ARG A 86 17.37 4.22 7.12
N ALA A 87 17.53 4.77 5.91
CA ALA A 87 18.06 6.12 5.73
C ALA A 87 17.04 7.22 6.11
N PHE A 88 15.75 6.88 6.23
CA PHE A 88 14.66 7.82 6.51
C PHE A 88 14.22 7.84 7.98
N SER A 89 14.77 6.99 8.87
CA SER A 89 14.30 6.86 10.25
C SER A 89 14.50 8.11 11.13
N GLN A 90 15.24 9.11 10.65
CA GLN A 90 15.48 10.39 11.34
C GLN A 90 15.00 11.61 10.55
N ILE A 91 14.35 11.41 9.40
CA ILE A 91 13.91 12.51 8.54
C ILE A 91 12.51 12.94 8.95
N GLU A 92 12.28 14.25 9.02
CA GLU A 92 10.95 14.83 9.27
C GLU A 92 9.94 14.32 8.23
N LEU A 93 8.78 13.86 8.70
CA LEU A 93 7.70 13.37 7.84
C LEU A 93 7.04 14.55 7.13
N ARG A 94 7.01 14.52 5.80
CA ARG A 94 6.37 15.51 4.92
C ARG A 94 5.34 14.81 4.05
N LEU A 95 4.08 15.09 4.30
CA LEU A 95 2.94 14.53 3.59
C LEU A 95 2.56 15.42 2.41
N LEU A 96 2.43 14.80 1.24
CA LEU A 96 1.62 15.32 0.14
C LEU A 96 0.33 14.50 0.08
N ALA A 97 -0.81 15.15 0.23
CA ALA A 97 -2.12 14.54 0.15
C ALA A 97 -2.88 15.07 -1.07
N ILE A 98 -3.37 14.15 -1.89
CA ILE A 98 -4.21 14.44 -3.06
C ILE A 98 -5.62 14.02 -2.68
N ASN A 99 -6.55 14.97 -2.66
CA ASN A 99 -7.89 14.79 -2.11
C ASN A 99 -8.96 14.98 -3.17
N ASN A 100 -9.69 13.92 -3.50
CA ASN A 100 -10.82 13.91 -4.43
C ASN A 100 -10.62 14.79 -5.66
N PRO A 101 -9.68 14.46 -6.58
CA PRO A 101 -9.46 15.29 -7.76
C PRO A 101 -10.73 15.43 -8.60
N GLN A 102 -11.06 16.67 -8.96
CA GLN A 102 -12.24 17.06 -9.71
C GLN A 102 -11.87 18.22 -10.67
N PRO A 103 -12.63 18.49 -11.73
CA PRO A 103 -13.78 17.74 -12.20
C PRO A 103 -13.38 16.41 -12.85
N LEU A 104 -14.24 15.41 -12.70
CA LEU A 104 -14.24 14.15 -13.43
C LEU A 104 -15.61 13.95 -14.15
N PRO A 105 -15.69 13.07 -15.16
CA PRO A 105 -16.94 12.71 -15.81
C PRO A 105 -17.99 12.24 -14.82
N THR A 106 -19.26 12.49 -15.16
CA THR A 106 -20.42 12.21 -14.30
C THR A 106 -20.57 10.74 -13.90
N GLU A 107 -19.98 9.82 -14.67
CA GLU A 107 -19.98 8.39 -14.40
C GLU A 107 -19.02 8.01 -13.25
N ILE A 108 -18.07 8.88 -12.92
CA ILE A 108 -17.10 8.67 -11.85
C ILE A 108 -17.58 9.41 -10.59
N PRO A 109 -18.02 8.69 -9.55
CA PRO A 109 -18.59 9.32 -8.37
C PRO A 109 -17.55 10.12 -7.59
N THR A 110 -17.97 11.24 -7.00
CA THR A 110 -17.14 12.01 -6.05
C THR A 110 -16.84 11.20 -4.79
N LEU A 111 -15.64 11.36 -4.23
CA LEU A 111 -15.22 10.68 -3.02
C LEU A 111 -15.68 11.45 -1.78
N LEU A 112 -16.95 11.31 -1.41
CA LEU A 112 -17.63 12.10 -0.36
C LEU A 112 -16.90 12.14 1.00
N TYR A 113 -16.18 11.08 1.38
CA TYR A 113 -15.53 10.96 2.69
C TYR A 113 -14.01 11.18 2.66
N SER A 114 -13.44 11.50 1.49
CA SER A 114 -12.01 11.72 1.31
C SER A 114 -11.45 12.82 2.24
N SER A 115 -12.18 13.92 2.42
CA SER A 115 -11.78 14.99 3.33
C SER A 115 -11.74 14.55 4.80
N PHE A 116 -12.64 13.65 5.22
CA PHE A 116 -12.64 13.11 6.59
C PHE A 116 -11.48 12.14 6.81
N GLU A 117 -11.20 11.27 5.84
CA GLU A 117 -10.00 10.42 5.82
C GLU A 117 -8.73 11.27 5.94
N LEU A 118 -8.64 12.33 5.14
CA LEU A 118 -7.49 13.22 5.12
C LEU A 118 -7.27 13.93 6.47
N GLU A 119 -8.35 14.34 7.15
CA GLU A 119 -8.25 14.92 8.49
C GLU A 119 -7.60 13.94 9.47
N GLY A 120 -7.99 12.66 9.42
CA GLY A 120 -7.40 11.59 10.23
C GLY A 120 -5.92 11.37 9.91
N ILE A 121 -5.58 11.26 8.63
CA ILE A 121 -4.20 11.03 8.18
C ILE A 121 -3.29 12.20 8.54
N SER A 122 -3.75 13.43 8.32
CA SER A 122 -2.94 14.64 8.56
C SER A 122 -2.50 14.74 10.03
N LYS A 123 -3.32 14.29 10.98
CA LYS A 123 -3.00 14.27 12.42
C LYS A 123 -1.83 13.33 12.76
N LEU A 124 -1.47 12.39 11.89
CA LEU A 124 -0.33 11.49 12.08
C LEU A 124 1.01 12.16 11.74
N PHE A 125 0.98 13.30 11.04
CA PHE A 125 2.18 14.00 10.57
C PHE A 125 2.43 15.23 11.43
N LYS A 126 3.58 15.24 12.12
CA LYS A 126 4.04 16.40 12.91
C LYS A 126 4.79 17.45 12.08
N GLY A 127 5.17 17.10 10.85
CA GLY A 127 5.89 17.97 9.93
C GLY A 127 4.98 18.66 8.92
N THR A 128 5.50 18.92 7.73
CA THR A 128 4.73 19.60 6.67
C THR A 128 3.63 18.72 6.10
N VAL A 129 2.42 19.26 6.00
CA VAL A 129 1.29 18.67 5.27
C VAL A 129 0.92 19.61 4.12
N ASN A 130 1.09 19.14 2.89
CA ASN A 130 0.65 19.82 1.68
C ASN A 130 -0.56 19.07 1.11
N VAL A 131 -1.65 19.78 0.84
CA VAL A 131 -2.89 19.20 0.33
C VAL A 131 -3.21 19.82 -1.02
N LEU A 132 -3.50 18.98 -2.01
CA LEU A 132 -4.05 19.37 -3.31
C LEU A 132 -5.47 18.79 -3.40
N SER A 133 -6.49 19.63 -3.27
CA SER A 133 -7.89 19.17 -3.31
C SER A 133 -8.55 19.50 -4.63
N GLU A 134 -9.44 18.61 -5.10
CA GLU A 134 -10.34 18.87 -6.22
C GLU A 134 -9.61 19.43 -7.45
N GLU A 135 -9.89 20.67 -7.84
CA GLU A 135 -9.32 21.34 -9.01
C GLU A 135 -7.81 21.62 -8.89
N GLU A 136 -7.29 21.70 -7.67
CA GLU A 136 -5.86 21.94 -7.42
C GLU A 136 -5.00 20.70 -7.67
N ALA A 137 -5.61 19.51 -7.66
CA ALA A 137 -4.96 18.23 -7.90
C ALA A 137 -4.64 18.00 -9.39
N THR A 138 -4.01 18.97 -10.02
CA THR A 138 -3.56 18.90 -11.42
C THR A 138 -2.27 18.08 -11.56
N TYR A 139 -2.03 17.53 -12.74
CA TYR A 139 -0.79 16.79 -13.04
C TYR A 139 0.47 17.56 -12.66
N ASN A 140 0.57 18.82 -13.09
CA ASN A 140 1.75 19.66 -12.81
C ASN A 140 1.91 19.97 -11.33
N ALA A 141 0.81 20.28 -10.62
CA ALA A 141 0.86 20.54 -9.19
C ALA A 141 1.35 19.31 -8.41
N VAL A 142 0.83 18.12 -8.78
CA VAL A 142 1.23 16.84 -8.17
C VAL A 142 2.71 16.55 -8.44
N ILE A 143 3.15 16.56 -9.71
CA ILE A 143 4.55 16.28 -10.06
C ILE A 143 5.52 17.23 -9.34
N ASN A 144 5.21 18.53 -9.30
CA ASN A 144 6.06 19.52 -8.63
C ASN A 144 6.12 19.37 -7.11
N ALA A 145 5.12 18.71 -6.51
CA ALA A 145 5.05 18.47 -5.08
C ALA A 145 5.67 17.13 -4.66
N LEU A 146 5.74 16.14 -5.56
CA LEU A 146 6.26 14.79 -5.27
C LEU A 146 7.68 14.82 -4.70
N ASP A 147 8.60 15.59 -5.30
CA ASP A 147 10.00 15.66 -4.86
C ASP A 147 10.19 16.30 -3.47
N LYS A 148 9.18 17.03 -2.96
CA LYS A 148 9.22 17.69 -1.66
C LYS A 148 8.66 16.81 -0.54
N ALA A 149 7.89 15.79 -0.89
CA ALA A 149 7.27 14.87 0.04
C ALA A 149 8.11 13.61 0.24
N ASN A 150 8.00 13.01 1.42
CA ASN A 150 8.49 11.64 1.65
C ASN A 150 7.35 10.66 1.96
N HIS A 151 6.13 11.17 2.09
CA HIS A 151 4.89 10.39 2.18
C HIS A 151 3.88 11.00 1.23
N VAL A 152 3.21 10.17 0.43
CA VAL A 152 2.18 10.61 -0.50
C VAL A 152 0.92 9.80 -0.25
N HIS A 153 -0.20 10.49 -0.06
CA HIS A 153 -1.52 9.88 0.09
C HIS A 153 -2.42 10.34 -1.05
N PHE A 154 -3.10 9.38 -1.70
CA PHE A 154 -4.06 9.65 -2.76
C PHE A 154 -5.43 9.14 -2.34
N ALA A 155 -6.37 10.06 -2.13
CA ALA A 155 -7.79 9.78 -2.14
C ALA A 155 -8.31 10.11 -3.55
N SER A 156 -8.12 9.18 -4.50
CA SER A 156 -8.54 9.34 -5.90
C SER A 156 -8.93 8.00 -6.54
N HIS A 157 -9.51 8.09 -7.73
CA HIS A 157 -9.82 6.90 -8.55
C HIS A 157 -8.58 6.38 -9.27
N ALA A 158 -8.48 5.07 -9.42
CA ALA A 158 -7.39 4.42 -10.13
C ALA A 158 -7.88 3.77 -11.44
N THR A 159 -6.96 3.63 -12.37
CA THR A 159 -7.16 2.93 -13.64
C THR A 159 -6.10 1.85 -13.79
N PHE A 160 -6.49 0.70 -14.30
CA PHE A 160 -5.62 -0.45 -14.48
C PHE A 160 -5.63 -0.89 -15.94
N GLU A 161 -4.45 -1.02 -16.53
CA GLU A 161 -4.25 -1.40 -17.92
C GLU A 161 -3.42 -2.69 -18.01
N SER A 162 -4.07 -3.83 -18.16
CA SER A 162 -3.41 -5.15 -18.15
C SER A 162 -2.38 -5.33 -19.27
N GLU A 163 -2.71 -4.86 -20.47
CA GLU A 163 -1.85 -4.96 -21.66
C GLU A 163 -0.65 -4.02 -21.60
N SER A 164 -0.74 -2.96 -20.77
CA SER A 164 0.34 -1.99 -20.62
C SER A 164 0.37 -1.48 -19.18
N PRO A 165 0.88 -2.29 -18.22
CA PRO A 165 0.78 -1.97 -16.80
C PRO A 165 1.36 -0.60 -16.43
N LEU A 166 2.40 -0.15 -17.13
CA LEU A 166 3.00 1.18 -16.94
C LEU A 166 2.07 2.36 -17.25
N LYS A 167 0.98 2.14 -17.99
CA LYS A 167 -0.10 3.12 -18.27
C LYS A 167 -1.22 3.11 -17.22
N SER A 168 -1.21 2.14 -16.30
CA SER A 168 -2.06 2.20 -15.10
C SER A 168 -1.69 3.43 -14.30
N GLY A 169 -2.67 4.04 -13.63
CA GLY A 169 -2.44 5.29 -12.95
C GLY A 169 -3.62 5.81 -12.16
N LEU A 170 -3.38 6.91 -11.47
CA LEU A 170 -4.34 7.60 -10.61
C LEU A 170 -4.94 8.78 -11.38
N LEU A 171 -6.27 8.90 -11.35
CA LEU A 171 -6.98 10.03 -11.92
C LEU A 171 -6.73 11.29 -11.10
N LEU A 172 -6.49 12.37 -11.82
CA LEU A 172 -6.25 13.72 -11.34
C LEU A 172 -7.29 14.68 -11.91
N SER A 173 -7.26 15.94 -11.48
CA SER A 173 -8.18 16.97 -11.97
C SER A 173 -8.14 17.09 -13.50
N ASN A 174 -9.29 17.36 -14.10
CA ASN A 174 -9.47 17.54 -15.54
C ASN A 174 -9.10 16.29 -16.35
N MET A 175 -9.41 15.10 -15.84
CA MET A 175 -9.16 13.82 -16.51
C MET A 175 -7.68 13.51 -16.80
N ASN A 176 -6.77 14.23 -16.16
CA ASN A 176 -5.35 13.89 -16.22
C ASN A 176 -5.09 12.59 -15.44
N ARG A 177 -3.98 11.93 -15.76
CA ARG A 177 -3.56 10.70 -15.10
C ARG A 177 -2.11 10.80 -14.67
N LEU A 178 -1.83 10.43 -13.43
CA LEU A 178 -0.47 10.14 -12.97
C LEU A 178 -0.22 8.65 -13.17
N THR A 179 0.61 8.29 -14.15
CA THR A 179 0.88 6.89 -14.49
C THR A 179 2.05 6.32 -13.69
N LEU A 180 2.16 4.99 -13.66
CA LEU A 180 3.35 4.31 -13.14
C LEU A 180 4.61 4.72 -13.91
N SER A 181 4.51 4.94 -15.22
CA SER A 181 5.63 5.45 -16.03
C SER A 181 6.10 6.82 -15.54
N ASP A 182 5.17 7.71 -15.22
CA ASP A 182 5.51 9.05 -14.70
C ASP A 182 6.22 8.94 -13.36
N LEU A 183 5.70 8.13 -12.44
CA LEU A 183 6.29 7.90 -11.12
C LEU A 183 7.72 7.34 -11.22
N LEU A 184 7.95 6.31 -12.04
CA LEU A 184 9.29 5.77 -12.28
C LEU A 184 10.22 6.78 -12.98
N GLY A 185 9.64 7.75 -13.68
CA GLY A 185 10.33 8.87 -14.32
C GLY A 185 10.73 9.99 -13.36
N VAL A 186 10.11 10.11 -12.18
CA VAL A 186 10.46 11.12 -11.16
C VAL A 186 11.79 10.74 -10.48
N GLY A 187 12.65 11.73 -10.24
CA GLY A 187 14.06 11.54 -9.85
C GLY A 187 14.28 10.68 -8.60
N GLY A 188 13.29 10.61 -7.69
CA GLY A 188 13.34 9.78 -6.48
C GLY A 188 13.23 8.26 -6.71
N LEU A 189 12.59 7.80 -7.80
CA LEU A 189 12.35 6.37 -8.08
C LEU A 189 13.29 5.79 -9.17
N ARG A 190 14.09 6.63 -9.83
CA ARG A 190 15.04 6.21 -10.88
C ARG A 190 16.14 5.26 -10.39
N ASN A 191 16.42 5.26 -9.08
CA ASN A 191 17.49 4.47 -8.46
C ASN A 191 17.07 3.04 -8.04
N ILE A 192 15.86 2.60 -8.38
CA ILE A 192 15.32 1.27 -8.03
C ILE A 192 15.49 0.24 -9.18
N ARG A 193 16.08 0.64 -10.31
CA ARG A 193 16.37 -0.26 -11.45
C ARG A 193 17.58 -1.16 -11.17
#